data_AF-A0A966PUJ4-F1
#
_entry.id   AF-A0A966PUJ4-F1
#
_cell.length_a   1.000
_cell.length_b   1.000
_cell.length_c   1.000
_cell.angle_alpha   90.00
_cell.angle_beta   90.00
_cell.angle_gamma   90.00
#
_symmetry.space_group_name_H-M   'P 1'
#
loop_
_entity.id
_entity.type
_entity.pdbx_description
1 polymer ?
#
loop_
_entity_poly.entity_id
_entity_poly.type
_entity_poly.pdbx_seq_one_letter_code
_entity_poly.pdbx_strand_id
1 'polypeptide(L)'
;MPSSMTLIQTINGTGSSGVFDFTSIPNTYTHLMFLVSCRDTDAGAQGGGFAISVNGSTADLLESYYFNNNNNGAMNAGGTFSDFGMTINGNGNAAGTYGVGILNMPNYANTSNPKPFWSDNMQSVYASGTNTAYHFGKAHHWNQTNAINRVTFTSTVNIDAQSRISLYGISAL
;
A
#
# COMPACT_ATOMS: atom_id res chain seq x y z
N MET A 1 -28.46 3.75 3.16
CA MET A 1 -28.06 2.34 2.99
C MET A 1 -26.98 2.07 4.03
N PRO A 2 -26.97 0.92 4.73
CA PRO A 2 -25.93 0.63 5.69
C PRO A 2 -24.56 0.56 5.00
N SER A 3 -23.56 1.18 5.62
CA SER A 3 -22.16 1.17 5.20
C SER A 3 -21.68 -0.28 5.11
N SER A 4 -21.31 -0.74 3.90
CA SER A 4 -20.91 -2.13 3.67
C SER A 4 -19.58 -2.22 2.92
N MET A 5 -18.73 -3.14 3.38
CA MET A 5 -17.48 -3.52 2.72
C MET A 5 -17.70 -4.78 1.89
N THR A 6 -17.39 -4.72 0.59
CA THR A 6 -17.52 -5.83 -0.36
C THR A 6 -16.16 -6.17 -0.93
N LEU A 7 -15.74 -7.45 -0.86
CA LEU A 7 -14.52 -7.91 -1.53
C LEU A 7 -14.71 -7.84 -3.05
N ILE A 8 -13.81 -7.14 -3.74
CA ILE A 8 -13.80 -7.03 -5.21
C ILE A 8 -12.85 -8.09 -5.79
N GLN A 9 -11.62 -8.15 -5.29
CA GLN A 9 -10.57 -9.03 -5.80
C GLN A 9 -9.51 -9.30 -4.75
N THR A 10 -8.91 -10.49 -4.78
CA THR A 10 -7.64 -10.79 -4.10
C THR A 10 -6.63 -11.26 -5.12
N ILE A 11 -5.40 -10.76 -5.04
CA ILE A 11 -4.26 -11.24 -5.84
C ILE A 11 -3.22 -11.80 -4.86
N ASN A 12 -2.72 -13.01 -5.16
CA ASN A 12 -1.67 -13.65 -4.38
C ASN A 12 -0.31 -13.44 -5.03
N GLY A 13 0.75 -13.41 -4.22
CA GLY A 13 2.12 -13.44 -4.71
C GLY A 13 2.43 -14.74 -5.42
N THR A 14 3.46 -14.74 -6.26
CA THR A 14 3.82 -15.90 -7.09
C THR A 14 5.19 -16.48 -6.75
N GLY A 15 5.97 -15.82 -5.88
CA GLY A 15 7.39 -16.12 -5.67
C GLY A 15 8.31 -15.69 -6.82
N SER A 16 7.76 -15.19 -7.93
CA SER A 16 8.47 -14.95 -9.20
C SER A 16 8.13 -13.61 -9.86
N SER A 17 7.25 -12.81 -9.26
CA SER A 17 6.86 -11.49 -9.72
C SER A 17 6.84 -10.50 -8.55
N GLY A 18 7.25 -9.27 -8.83
CA GLY A 18 7.17 -8.13 -7.90
C GLY A 18 5.85 -7.34 -8.00
N VAL A 19 4.89 -7.76 -8.83
CA VAL A 19 3.77 -6.92 -9.25
C VAL A 19 2.41 -7.49 -8.84
N PHE A 20 1.57 -6.65 -8.23
CA PHE A 20 0.13 -6.85 -8.10
C PHE A 20 -0.61 -5.78 -8.87
N ASP A 21 -1.45 -6.17 -9.83
CA ASP A 21 -2.13 -5.22 -10.71
C ASP A 21 -3.65 -5.39 -10.65
N PHE A 22 -4.30 -4.44 -9.99
CA PHE A 22 -5.76 -4.37 -9.90
C PHE A 22 -6.25 -3.49 -11.06
N THR A 23 -6.86 -4.12 -12.05
CA THR A 23 -7.41 -3.43 -13.24
C THR A 23 -8.93 -3.51 -13.24
N SER A 24 -9.58 -2.67 -14.04
CA SER A 24 -11.03 -2.67 -14.21
C SER A 24 -11.82 -2.52 -12.90
N ILE A 25 -11.30 -1.69 -11.97
CA ILE A 25 -11.94 -1.44 -10.68
C ILE A 25 -13.33 -0.80 -10.92
N PRO A 26 -14.43 -1.43 -10.45
CA PRO A 26 -15.78 -0.94 -10.72
C PRO A 26 -16.01 0.45 -10.11
N ASN A 27 -16.62 1.36 -10.86
CA ASN A 27 -16.93 2.72 -10.42
C ASN A 27 -18.25 2.82 -9.61
N THR A 28 -18.59 1.80 -8.83
CA THR A 28 -19.89 1.67 -8.15
C THR A 28 -19.82 1.90 -6.64
N TYR A 29 -18.61 1.88 -6.08
CA TYR A 29 -18.37 2.10 -4.64
C TYR A 29 -18.09 3.57 -4.34
N THR A 30 -18.25 3.97 -3.08
CA THR A 30 -17.89 5.32 -2.60
C THR A 30 -16.39 5.43 -2.32
N HIS A 31 -15.81 4.41 -1.71
CA HIS A 31 -14.38 4.36 -1.36
C HIS A 31 -13.79 2.99 -1.72
N LEU A 32 -12.46 2.93 -1.86
CA LEU A 32 -11.71 1.68 -1.95
C LEU A 32 -10.83 1.51 -0.72
N MET A 33 -10.60 0.25 -0.36
CA MET A 33 -9.61 -0.14 0.65
C MET A 33 -8.82 -1.35 0.15
N PHE A 34 -7.50 -1.27 0.19
CA PHE A 34 -6.61 -2.39 -0.04
C PHE A 34 -6.10 -2.89 1.31
N LEU A 35 -6.21 -4.19 1.56
CA LEU A 35 -5.60 -4.87 2.70
C LEU A 35 -4.40 -5.67 2.20
N VAL A 36 -3.22 -5.33 2.72
CA VAL A 36 -1.93 -5.87 2.31
C VAL A 36 -1.40 -6.80 3.40
N SER A 37 -0.95 -7.99 3.01
CA SER A 37 -0.20 -8.91 3.86
C SER A 37 0.87 -9.56 2.99
N CYS A 38 2.08 -9.00 2.99
CA CYS A 38 3.11 -9.31 2.01
C CYS A 38 4.49 -9.45 2.64
N ARG A 39 5.30 -10.27 1.99
CA ARG A 39 6.72 -10.49 2.26
C ARG A 39 7.43 -10.57 0.92
N ASP A 40 8.56 -9.90 0.77
CA ASP A 40 9.39 -10.05 -0.41
C ASP A 40 10.43 -11.18 -0.26
N THR A 41 11.10 -11.49 -1.37
CA THR A 41 12.13 -12.53 -1.42
C THR A 41 13.53 -12.02 -1.12
N ASP A 42 13.71 -10.75 -0.74
CA ASP A 42 15.04 -10.19 -0.47
C ASP A 42 15.68 -10.86 0.74
N ALA A 43 17.00 -11.06 0.70
CA ALA A 43 17.74 -11.69 1.80
C ALA A 43 17.82 -10.82 3.05
N GLY A 44 17.55 -9.51 2.94
CA GLY A 44 17.49 -8.58 4.06
C GLY A 44 16.29 -8.80 4.98
N ALA A 45 16.44 -8.40 6.25
CA ALA A 45 15.33 -8.38 7.21
C ALA A 45 14.41 -7.15 7.00
N GLN A 46 14.84 -6.15 6.26
CA GLN A 46 13.99 -5.06 5.78
C GLN A 46 13.73 -5.24 4.29
N GLY A 47 12.45 -5.31 3.92
CA GLY A 47 12.05 -5.48 2.52
C GLY A 47 11.98 -4.15 1.77
N GLY A 48 12.09 -4.23 0.44
CA GLY A 48 12.12 -3.07 -0.47
C GLY A 48 10.79 -2.31 -0.58
N GLY A 49 9.71 -2.88 -0.04
CA GLY A 49 8.38 -2.27 -0.09
C GLY A 49 7.73 -2.35 -1.47
N PHE A 50 6.59 -1.69 -1.60
CA PHE A 50 5.88 -1.43 -2.84
C PHE A 50 5.97 0.04 -3.20
N ALA A 51 6.35 0.32 -4.44
CA ALA A 51 5.96 1.52 -5.18
C ALA A 51 4.53 1.33 -5.70
N ILE A 52 3.65 2.28 -5.41
CA ILE A 52 2.24 2.20 -5.78
C ILE A 52 1.92 3.29 -6.81
N SER A 53 1.31 2.87 -7.92
CA SER A 53 0.84 3.77 -8.98
C SER A 53 -0.66 3.64 -9.20
N VAL A 54 -1.26 4.74 -9.65
CA VAL A 54 -2.70 4.87 -9.85
C VAL A 54 -2.94 5.23 -11.31
N ASN A 55 -3.80 4.46 -11.99
CA ASN A 55 -4.10 4.63 -13.43
C ASN A 55 -2.84 4.71 -14.33
N GLY A 56 -1.73 4.08 -13.92
CA GLY A 56 -0.45 4.13 -14.63
C GLY A 56 0.27 5.48 -14.54
N SER A 57 -0.15 6.38 -13.66
CA SER A 57 0.51 7.67 -13.44
C SER A 57 1.90 7.48 -12.86
N THR A 58 2.89 8.15 -13.45
CA THR A 58 4.28 8.25 -12.93
C THR A 58 4.60 9.69 -12.49
N ALA A 59 3.59 10.56 -12.45
CA ALA A 59 3.67 11.97 -12.12
C ALA A 59 2.45 12.37 -11.28
N ASP A 60 2.42 13.63 -10.82
CA ASP A 60 1.31 14.24 -10.07
C ASP A 60 0.99 13.56 -8.74
N LEU A 61 1.98 12.88 -8.14
CA LEU A 61 1.87 12.27 -6.83
C LEU A 61 2.67 13.10 -5.81
N LEU A 62 1.99 13.54 -4.76
CA LEU A 62 2.59 14.11 -3.57
C LEU A 62 2.44 13.13 -2.42
N GLU A 63 3.51 12.88 -1.69
CA GLU A 63 3.51 12.02 -0.51
C GLU A 63 4.06 12.80 0.68
N SER A 64 3.41 12.64 1.82
CA SER A 64 3.82 13.19 3.12
C SER A 64 3.86 12.06 4.14
N TYR A 65 4.92 12.04 4.95
CA TYR A 65 5.26 10.91 5.81
C TYR A 65 5.06 11.26 7.28
N TYR A 66 4.41 10.36 8.02
CA TYR A 66 4.43 10.29 9.47
C TYR A 66 5.24 9.07 9.89
N PHE A 67 6.46 9.32 10.40
CA PHE A 67 7.25 8.32 11.09
C PHE A 67 7.04 8.50 12.59
N ASN A 68 6.35 7.57 13.25
CA ASN A 68 6.39 7.48 14.69
C ASN A 68 7.27 6.28 15.06
N ASN A 69 8.59 6.50 15.08
CA ASN A 69 9.44 5.67 15.91
C ASN A 69 9.21 6.12 17.35
N ASN A 70 9.25 5.21 18.32
CA ASN A 70 9.20 5.49 19.77
C ASN A 70 10.22 6.54 20.29
N ASN A 71 11.02 7.14 19.40
CA ASN A 71 11.79 8.35 19.63
C ASN A 71 11.20 9.50 18.81
N ASN A 72 10.74 10.51 19.54
CA ASN A 72 10.28 11.86 19.16
C ASN A 72 11.10 12.52 18.02
N GLY A 73 11.00 11.98 16.80
CA GLY A 73 11.79 12.34 15.62
C GLY A 73 10.93 13.06 14.60
N ALA A 74 11.49 14.14 14.04
CA ALA A 74 10.79 15.13 13.24
C ALA A 74 10.07 14.59 11.99
N MET A 75 8.98 15.29 11.62
CA MET A 75 8.28 15.16 10.34
C MET A 75 9.24 15.38 9.16
N ASN A 76 9.21 14.51 8.16
CA ASN A 76 9.83 14.81 6.86
C ASN A 76 8.82 15.59 6.00
N ALA A 77 9.23 16.77 5.52
CA ALA A 77 8.42 17.63 4.68
C ALA A 77 8.14 16.96 3.32
N GLY A 78 6.89 17.04 2.86
CA GLY A 78 6.41 16.35 1.65
C GLY A 78 7.21 16.67 0.39
N GLY A 79 7.22 15.71 -0.54
CA GLY A 79 7.92 15.79 -1.82
C GLY A 79 7.05 15.34 -2.98
N THR A 80 7.49 15.63 -4.20
CA THR A 80 6.92 15.05 -5.43
C THR A 80 7.58 13.70 -5.67
N PHE A 81 6.75 12.66 -5.84
CA PHE A 81 7.22 11.31 -6.08
C PHE A 81 6.62 10.75 -7.37
N SER A 82 7.26 9.73 -7.95
CA SER A 82 6.73 8.98 -9.10
C SER A 82 5.72 7.90 -8.69
N ASP A 83 5.74 7.54 -7.40
CA ASP A 83 4.95 6.50 -6.75
C ASP A 83 4.87 6.82 -5.25
N PHE A 84 4.06 6.08 -4.51
CA PHE A 84 4.06 6.15 -3.06
C PHE A 84 4.38 4.79 -2.44
N GLY A 85 5.04 4.82 -1.28
CA GLY A 85 5.66 3.62 -0.71
C GLY A 85 4.79 2.90 0.33
N MET A 86 4.77 1.57 0.32
CA MET A 86 4.37 0.76 1.49
C MET A 86 5.46 -0.24 1.82
N THR A 87 5.98 -0.23 3.04
CA THR A 87 7.05 -1.14 3.44
C THR A 87 6.49 -2.51 3.80
N ILE A 88 7.21 -3.57 3.40
CA ILE A 88 6.87 -4.96 3.70
C ILE A 88 8.08 -5.68 4.30
N ASN A 89 7.86 -6.86 4.84
CA ASN A 89 8.92 -7.68 5.41
C ASN A 89 9.78 -8.31 4.30
N GLY A 90 11.10 -8.37 4.53
CA GLY A 90 12.01 -9.16 3.70
C GLY A 90 12.22 -10.59 4.20
N ASN A 91 12.79 -11.44 3.36
CA ASN A 91 13.00 -12.86 3.64
C ASN A 91 14.06 -13.15 4.70
N GLY A 92 14.88 -12.16 5.08
CA GLY A 92 15.80 -12.25 6.21
C GLY A 92 15.12 -12.27 7.59
N ASN A 93 13.80 -12.06 7.67
CA ASN A 93 13.03 -12.21 8.91
C ASN A 93 12.72 -13.66 9.24
N ALA A 94 12.35 -13.92 10.50
CA ALA A 94 11.70 -15.15 10.93
C ALA A 94 10.63 -15.59 9.91
N ALA A 95 10.66 -16.88 9.56
CA ALA A 95 9.74 -17.47 8.60
C ALA A 95 8.28 -17.23 9.00
N GLY A 96 7.41 -16.96 8.02
CA GLY A 96 5.99 -16.68 8.26
C GLY A 96 5.69 -15.26 8.79
N THR A 97 6.70 -14.39 8.88
CA THR A 97 6.47 -12.97 9.22
C THR A 97 6.17 -12.18 7.95
N TYR A 98 5.01 -11.50 7.92
CA TYR A 98 4.55 -10.66 6.82
C TYR A 98 4.37 -9.22 7.30
N GLY A 99 4.72 -8.27 6.44
CA GLY A 99 4.33 -6.88 6.61
C GLY A 99 2.84 -6.75 6.34
N VAL A 100 2.16 -5.91 7.11
CA VAL A 100 0.73 -5.67 6.96
C VAL A 100 0.47 -4.20 6.68
N GLY A 101 -0.58 -3.91 5.93
CA GLY A 101 -0.95 -2.52 5.73
C GLY A 101 -2.32 -2.35 5.11
N ILE A 102 -2.79 -1.12 5.16
CA ILE A 102 -4.04 -0.67 4.58
C ILE A 102 -3.74 0.54 3.71
N LEU A 103 -4.30 0.57 2.50
CA LEU A 103 -4.36 1.76 1.65
C LEU A 103 -5.82 2.12 1.40
N ASN A 104 -6.22 3.31 1.82
CA ASN A 104 -7.58 3.81 1.67
C ASN A 104 -7.63 4.91 0.61
N MET A 105 -8.57 4.78 -0.32
CA MET A 105 -8.82 5.75 -1.39
C MET A 105 -10.26 6.25 -1.32
N PRO A 106 -10.52 7.34 -0.57
CA PRO A 106 -11.85 7.90 -0.47
C PRO A 106 -12.27 8.57 -1.79
N ASN A 107 -13.55 8.47 -2.17
CA ASN A 107 -14.10 9.20 -3.32
C ASN A 107 -13.30 8.95 -4.62
N TYR A 108 -12.73 7.76 -4.75
CA TYR A 108 -11.89 7.36 -5.88
C TYR A 108 -12.63 7.53 -7.23
N ALA A 109 -13.96 7.40 -7.19
CA ALA A 109 -14.91 7.51 -8.29
C ALA A 109 -15.25 8.94 -8.72
N ASN A 110 -15.10 9.91 -7.81
CA ASN A 110 -15.49 11.29 -8.04
C ASN A 110 -14.69 11.88 -9.21
N THR A 111 -15.22 12.81 -9.99
CA THR A 111 -14.48 13.44 -11.10
C THR A 111 -14.31 14.95 -10.99
N SER A 112 -14.64 15.51 -9.84
CA SER A 112 -14.65 16.96 -9.59
C SER A 112 -13.42 17.43 -8.83
N ASN A 113 -12.82 16.58 -7.99
CA ASN A 113 -11.72 16.94 -7.10
C ASN A 113 -10.51 16.02 -7.28
N PRO A 114 -9.28 16.52 -7.04
CA PRO A 114 -8.08 15.71 -6.87
C PRO A 114 -8.25 14.60 -5.82
N LYS A 115 -7.44 13.55 -5.88
CA LYS A 115 -7.57 12.35 -5.03
C LYS A 115 -6.61 12.37 -3.85
N PRO A 116 -7.05 12.71 -2.64
CA PRO A 116 -6.30 12.36 -1.44
C PRO A 116 -6.50 10.87 -1.12
N PHE A 117 -5.45 10.22 -0.63
CA PHE A 117 -5.53 8.88 -0.07
C PHE A 117 -4.52 8.77 1.08
N TRP A 118 -4.62 7.70 1.87
CA TRP A 118 -3.68 7.46 2.97
C TRP A 118 -3.37 5.98 3.07
N SER A 119 -2.16 5.70 3.56
CA SER A 119 -1.76 4.35 3.90
C SER A 119 -1.25 4.26 5.32
N ASP A 120 -1.47 3.11 5.92
CA ASP A 120 -0.91 2.73 7.21
C ASP A 120 -0.30 1.34 7.03
N ASN A 121 0.97 1.16 7.34
CA ASN A 121 1.60 -0.15 7.30
C ASN A 121 2.54 -0.41 8.47
N MET A 122 2.60 -1.66 8.88
CA MET A 122 3.47 -2.17 9.91
C MET A 122 4.40 -3.23 9.35
N GLN A 123 5.65 -3.15 9.78
CA GLN A 123 6.67 -4.14 9.49
C GLN A 123 7.30 -4.58 10.80
N SER A 124 7.36 -5.89 11.03
CA SER A 124 7.98 -6.44 12.23
C SER A 124 9.28 -7.10 11.88
N VAL A 125 10.40 -6.55 12.33
CA VAL A 125 11.71 -7.17 12.15
C VAL A 125 11.97 -8.10 13.32
N TYR A 126 11.92 -9.40 13.02
CA TYR A 126 12.30 -10.48 13.94
C TYR A 126 13.55 -11.15 13.36
N ALA A 127 14.69 -10.49 13.53
CA ALA A 127 16.01 -11.02 13.19
C ALA A 127 16.80 -11.25 14.49
N SER A 128 17.72 -12.23 14.48
CA SER A 128 18.43 -12.72 15.67
C SER A 128 19.01 -11.58 16.54
N GLY A 129 18.37 -11.32 17.68
CA GLY A 129 18.90 -10.43 18.72
C GLY A 129 18.18 -9.09 18.93
N THR A 130 17.29 -8.66 18.01
CA THR A 130 16.48 -7.45 18.19
C THR A 130 15.08 -7.64 17.61
N ASN A 131 14.06 -7.43 18.44
CA ASN A 131 12.66 -7.38 18.00
C ASN A 131 12.28 -5.91 17.84
N THR A 132 12.02 -5.47 16.62
CA THR A 132 11.58 -4.09 16.35
C THR A 132 10.35 -4.11 15.47
N ALA A 133 9.33 -3.36 15.85
CA ALA A 133 8.18 -3.08 14.99
C ALA A 133 8.28 -1.64 14.49
N TYR A 134 8.13 -1.46 13.19
CA TYR A 134 8.05 -0.17 12.54
C TYR A 134 6.61 0.07 12.12
N HIS A 135 6.13 1.29 12.34
CA HIS A 135 4.81 1.76 11.92
C HIS A 135 5.00 2.99 11.03
N PHE A 136 4.39 2.94 9.85
CA PHE A 136 4.47 3.99 8.85
C PHE A 136 3.05 4.46 8.51
N GLY A 137 2.76 5.72 8.81
CA GLY A 137 1.56 6.40 8.36
C GLY A 137 1.92 7.37 7.24
N LYS A 138 1.19 7.36 6.14
CA LYS A 138 1.46 8.25 5.01
C LYS A 138 0.19 8.84 4.44
N ALA A 139 0.26 10.13 4.11
CA ALA A 139 -0.77 10.82 3.36
C ALA A 139 -0.27 11.03 1.94
N HIS A 140 -1.17 10.85 0.99
CA HIS A 140 -0.87 10.86 -0.42
C HIS A 140 -1.89 11.73 -1.15
N HIS A 141 -1.47 12.30 -2.27
CA HIS A 141 -2.31 13.12 -3.12
C HIS A 141 -1.96 12.85 -4.57
N TRP A 142 -2.91 12.35 -5.34
CA TRP A 142 -2.83 12.30 -6.80
C TRP A 142 -3.58 13.48 -7.39
N ASN A 143 -2.86 14.41 -8.00
CA ASN A 143 -3.36 15.71 -8.47
C ASN A 143 -4.11 15.58 -9.82
N GLN A 144 -5.00 14.59 -9.91
CA GLN A 144 -5.84 14.30 -11.05
C GLN A 144 -7.27 14.08 -10.58
N THR A 145 -8.24 14.44 -11.41
CA THR A 145 -9.65 14.30 -11.05
C THR A 145 -10.27 13.00 -11.55
N ASN A 146 -9.64 12.30 -12.51
CA ASN A 146 -10.18 11.06 -13.09
C ASN A 146 -10.52 10.01 -12.02
N ALA A 147 -11.56 9.22 -12.31
CA ALA A 147 -11.87 8.06 -11.48
C ALA A 147 -10.70 7.07 -11.49
N ILE A 148 -10.38 6.49 -10.34
CA ILE A 148 -9.34 5.46 -10.23
C ILE A 148 -9.93 4.13 -10.68
N ASN A 149 -9.42 3.57 -11.77
CA ASN A 149 -9.85 2.28 -12.32
C ASN A 149 -8.73 1.23 -12.35
N ARG A 150 -7.50 1.64 -11.99
CA ARG A 150 -6.35 0.76 -11.84
C ARG A 150 -5.45 1.20 -10.70
N VAL A 151 -4.96 0.23 -9.92
CA VAL A 151 -3.92 0.43 -8.91
C VAL A 151 -2.90 -0.69 -9.04
N THR A 152 -1.62 -0.33 -9.16
CA THR A 152 -0.52 -1.28 -9.30
C THR A 152 0.44 -1.14 -8.13
N PHE A 153 0.74 -2.26 -7.48
CA PHE A 153 1.79 -2.37 -6.47
C PHE A 153 3.00 -3.04 -7.13
N THR A 154 4.14 -2.36 -7.11
CA THR A 154 5.38 -2.84 -7.73
C THR A 154 6.49 -2.90 -6.70
N SER A 155 7.15 -4.05 -6.58
CA SER A 155 8.37 -4.22 -5.83
C SER A 155 9.54 -4.45 -6.80
N THR A 156 10.74 -4.03 -6.40
CA THR A 156 11.99 -4.25 -7.16
C THR A 156 12.49 -5.70 -7.07
N VAL A 157 11.89 -6.48 -6.17
CA VAL A 157 12.17 -7.90 -5.93
C VAL A 157 10.89 -8.72 -6.05
N ASN A 158 11.03 -10.04 -6.10
CA ASN A 158 9.87 -10.93 -6.14
C ASN A 158 9.13 -10.92 -4.81
N ILE A 159 7.82 -11.19 -4.88
CA ILE A 159 6.96 -11.28 -3.71
C ILE A 159 6.68 -12.74 -3.39
N ASP A 160 6.83 -13.10 -2.12
CA ASP A 160 6.59 -14.44 -1.60
C ASP A 160 5.20 -14.97 -1.99
N ALA A 161 5.11 -16.27 -2.29
CA ALA A 161 3.90 -16.89 -2.82
C ALA A 161 2.70 -16.90 -1.85
N GLN A 162 2.92 -16.75 -0.54
CA GLN A 162 1.85 -16.67 0.46
C GLN A 162 1.39 -15.23 0.72
N SER A 163 2.06 -14.24 0.12
CA SER A 163 1.64 -12.85 0.16
C SER A 163 0.29 -12.65 -0.54
N ARG A 164 -0.48 -11.67 -0.08
CA ARG A 164 -1.79 -11.33 -0.66
C ARG A 164 -2.12 -9.86 -0.51
N ILE A 165 -2.78 -9.32 -1.52
CA ILE A 165 -3.45 -8.02 -1.46
C ILE A 165 -4.91 -8.23 -1.83
N SER A 166 -5.81 -7.73 -0.97
CA SER A 166 -7.26 -7.78 -1.17
C SER A 166 -7.81 -6.38 -1.37
N LEU A 167 -8.56 -6.16 -2.45
CA LEU A 167 -9.27 -4.93 -2.76
C LEU A 167 -10.73 -5.05 -2.33
N TYR A 168 -11.18 -4.10 -1.53
CA TYR A 168 -12.56 -3.94 -1.08
C TYR A 168 -13.16 -2.64 -1.59
N GLY A 169 -14.43 -2.70 -1.98
CA GLY A 169 -15.28 -1.55 -2.23
C GLY A 169 -16.15 -1.23 -1.03
N ILE A 170 -16.28 0.05 -0.69
CA ILE A 170 -17.08 0.54 0.44
C ILE A 170 -18.24 1.37 -0.10
N SER A 171 -19.47 0.96 0.20
CA SER A 171 -20.70 1.69 -0.15
C SER A 171 -21.26 2.39 1.07
N ALA A 172 -21.23 3.73 1.09
CA ALA A 172 -21.57 4.63 2.21
C ALA A 172 -20.63 4.53 3.44
N LEU A 173 -20.41 5.68 4.11
CA LEU A 173 -19.87 5.79 5.47
C LEU A 173 -20.93 6.41 6.37
#